data_AF-A0A536IV52-F1
#
_entry.id   AF-A0A536IV52-F1
#
_cell.length_a   1.000
_cell.length_b   1.000
_cell.length_c   1.000
_cell.angle_alpha   90.00
_cell.angle_beta   90.00
_cell.angle_gamma   90.00
#
_symmetry.space_group_name_H-M   'P 1'
#
loop_
_entity.id
_entity.type
_entity.pdbx_description
1 polymer ?
#
loop_
_entity_poly.entity_id
_entity_poly.type
_entity_poly.pdbx_seq_one_letter_code
_entity_poly.pdbx_strand_id
1 'polypeptide(L)'
;MNALGTESKPDLSLLLHATVGQTRIATSSGRLASESWYSSFDEAAKTQQRELGMELVQLLVLFLGDSQRDWRPEIVQLGDRYARLAGDVGLSVGDAMRAFHLFEGLVRASVDELSAARAAREDLEQSVGWFLNEVRVSMVESLSKEGRP
;
A
#
# COMPACT_ATOMS: atom_id res chain seq x y z
N MET A 1 13.77 30.24 21.72
CA MET A 1 14.04 29.59 20.42
C MET A 1 13.61 28.14 20.57
N ASN A 2 12.48 27.74 19.96
CA ASN A 2 12.09 26.34 19.76
C ASN A 2 11.55 26.24 18.34
N ALA A 3 12.16 25.35 17.56
CA ALA A 3 11.88 25.06 16.17
C ALA A 3 11.08 23.74 16.04
N LEU A 4 10.55 23.52 14.82
CA LEU A 4 10.05 22.24 14.28
C LEU A 4 8.62 21.84 14.70
N GLY A 5 7.63 22.37 13.98
CA GLY A 5 6.24 21.93 14.12
C GLY A 5 5.40 21.94 12.83
N THR A 6 5.98 22.19 11.65
CA THR A 6 5.15 22.49 10.47
C THR A 6 5.61 21.89 9.14
N GLU A 7 6.65 21.06 9.09
CA GLU A 7 7.12 20.49 7.82
C GLU A 7 6.37 19.22 7.37
N SER A 8 5.49 18.61 8.17
CA SER A 8 4.95 17.27 7.84
C SER A 8 3.62 17.20 7.06
N LYS A 9 2.92 18.31 6.77
CA LYS A 9 1.58 18.24 6.10
C LYS A 9 1.58 18.26 4.56
N PRO A 10 2.41 19.08 3.88
CA PRO A 10 2.37 19.20 2.42
C PRO A 10 2.76 17.88 1.72
N ASP A 11 3.87 17.27 2.13
CA ASP A 11 4.43 16.08 1.50
C ASP A 11 3.49 14.87 1.58
N LEU A 12 2.76 14.74 2.68
CA LEU A 12 1.82 13.64 2.91
C LEU A 12 0.55 13.76 2.05
N SER A 13 0.03 14.98 1.88
CA SER A 13 -1.09 15.23 0.97
C SER A 13 -0.68 15.02 -0.49
N LEU A 14 0.56 15.39 -0.84
CA LEU A 14 1.12 15.17 -2.17
C LEU A 14 1.32 13.68 -2.45
N LEU A 15 1.77 12.88 -1.48
CA LEU A 15 1.90 11.43 -1.60
C LEU A 15 0.54 10.75 -1.87
N LEU A 16 -0.52 11.15 -1.15
CA LEU A 16 -1.87 10.68 -1.41
C LEU A 16 -2.30 10.98 -2.86
N HIS A 17 -2.14 12.22 -3.31
CA HIS A 17 -2.53 12.61 -4.67
C HIS A 17 -1.72 11.90 -5.75
N ALA A 18 -0.40 11.80 -5.58
CA ALA A 18 0.48 11.10 -6.50
C ALA A 18 0.10 9.61 -6.61
N THR A 19 -0.19 8.95 -5.48
CA THR A 19 -0.56 7.52 -5.46
C THR A 19 -1.89 7.27 -6.16
N VAL A 20 -2.89 8.15 -5.95
CA VAL A 20 -4.16 8.09 -6.68
C VAL A 20 -3.94 8.29 -8.18
N GLY A 21 -3.05 9.22 -8.57
CA GLY A 21 -2.66 9.45 -9.97
C GLY A 21 -2.06 8.21 -10.62
N GLN A 22 -1.06 7.59 -9.99
CA GLN A 22 -0.42 6.37 -10.48
C GLN A 22 -1.40 5.20 -10.59
N THR A 23 -2.30 5.04 -9.62
CA THR A 23 -3.35 4.01 -9.65
C THR A 23 -4.29 4.19 -10.85
N ARG A 24 -4.66 5.43 -11.17
CA ARG A 24 -5.47 5.73 -12.36
C ARG A 24 -4.74 5.36 -13.65
N ILE A 25 -3.46 5.69 -13.77
CA ILE A 25 -2.62 5.36 -14.93
C ILE A 25 -2.50 3.84 -15.12
N ALA A 26 -2.23 3.09 -14.05
CA ALA A 26 -2.12 1.64 -14.10
C ALA A 26 -3.44 0.96 -14.51
N THR A 27 -4.57 1.53 -14.09
CA THR A 27 -5.90 1.04 -14.48
C THR A 27 -6.18 1.36 -15.96
N SER A 28 -5.92 2.60 -16.39
CA SER A 28 -6.22 3.04 -17.77
C SER A 28 -5.28 2.45 -18.83
N SER A 29 -4.07 2.05 -18.44
CA SER A 29 -3.08 1.42 -19.34
C SER A 29 -3.36 -0.06 -19.61
N GLY A 30 -4.35 -0.67 -18.95
CA GLY A 30 -4.66 -2.09 -19.10
C GLY A 30 -3.66 -3.02 -18.41
N ARG A 31 -2.69 -2.49 -17.65
CA ARG A 31 -1.69 -3.29 -16.92
C ARG A 31 -2.31 -4.28 -15.94
N LEU A 32 -3.41 -3.91 -15.28
CA LEU A 32 -4.16 -4.84 -14.43
C LEU A 32 -4.84 -5.95 -15.25
N ALA A 33 -5.35 -5.62 -16.44
CA ALA A 33 -6.05 -6.58 -17.29
C ALA A 33 -5.12 -7.64 -17.91
N SER A 34 -3.80 -7.40 -17.96
CA SER A 34 -2.82 -8.39 -18.41
C SER A 34 -2.42 -9.41 -17.33
N GLU A 35 -2.83 -9.21 -16.08
CA GLU A 35 -2.45 -10.07 -14.97
C GLU A 35 -3.47 -11.21 -14.76
N SER A 36 -3.01 -12.46 -14.76
CA SER A 36 -3.89 -13.64 -14.64
C SER A 36 -4.66 -13.71 -13.32
N TRP A 37 -4.11 -13.17 -12.24
CA TRP A 37 -4.79 -13.11 -10.94
C TRP A 37 -5.92 -12.08 -10.91
N TYR A 38 -5.86 -11.06 -11.79
CA TYR A 38 -6.85 -9.99 -11.82
C TYR A 38 -8.22 -10.49 -12.32
N SER A 39 -8.24 -11.54 -13.16
CA SER A 39 -9.49 -12.17 -13.59
C SER A 39 -10.23 -12.92 -12.48
N SER A 40 -9.56 -13.24 -11.36
CA SER A 40 -10.20 -13.86 -10.20
C SER A 40 -11.04 -12.86 -9.38
N PHE A 41 -10.86 -11.56 -9.61
CA PHE A 41 -11.63 -10.54 -8.92
C PHE A 41 -12.91 -10.24 -9.69
N ASP A 42 -14.05 -10.48 -9.05
CA ASP A 42 -15.31 -9.88 -9.49
C ASP A 42 -15.36 -8.38 -9.15
N GLU A 43 -16.44 -7.69 -9.53
CA GLU A 43 -16.55 -6.24 -9.28
C GLU A 43 -16.60 -5.88 -7.80
N ALA A 44 -17.14 -6.77 -6.95
CA ALA A 44 -17.17 -6.56 -5.50
C ALA A 44 -15.75 -6.63 -4.91
N ALA A 45 -14.98 -7.65 -5.28
CA ALA A 45 -13.59 -7.80 -4.89
C ALA A 45 -12.71 -6.65 -5.41
N LYS A 46 -12.92 -6.19 -6.65
CA LYS A 46 -12.21 -5.01 -7.18
C LYS A 46 -12.53 -3.77 -6.38
N THR A 47 -13.77 -3.63 -5.88
CA THR A 47 -14.16 -2.51 -5.03
C THR A 47 -13.47 -2.60 -3.68
N GLN A 48 -13.51 -3.75 -3.01
CA GLN A 48 -12.81 -3.99 -1.74
C GLN A 48 -11.29 -3.77 -1.87
N GLN A 49 -10.67 -4.21 -2.97
CA GLN A 49 -9.25 -3.98 -3.23
C GLN A 49 -8.92 -2.48 -3.31
N ARG A 50 -9.79 -1.68 -3.94
CA ARG A 50 -9.60 -0.22 -4.02
C ARG A 50 -9.76 0.45 -2.66
N GLU A 51 -10.71 -0.01 -1.86
CA GLU A 51 -10.91 0.48 -0.49
C GLU A 51 -9.69 0.17 0.39
N LEU A 52 -9.19 -1.07 0.37
CA LEU A 52 -7.97 -1.45 1.07
C LEU A 52 -6.73 -0.68 0.58
N GLY A 53 -6.65 -0.42 -0.73
CA GLY A 53 -5.60 0.42 -1.31
C GLY A 53 -5.64 1.84 -0.75
N MET A 54 -6.82 2.44 -0.65
CA MET A 54 -7.01 3.78 -0.09
C MET A 54 -6.63 3.82 1.40
N GLU A 55 -7.08 2.83 2.18
CA GLU A 55 -6.75 2.72 3.60
C GLU A 55 -5.25 2.53 3.84
N LEU A 56 -4.58 1.76 2.98
CA LEU A 56 -3.14 1.59 3.03
C LEU A 56 -2.42 2.94 2.91
N VAL A 57 -2.80 3.77 1.94
CA VAL A 57 -2.16 5.09 1.75
C VAL A 57 -2.49 6.03 2.91
N GLN A 58 -3.72 5.99 3.43
CA GLN A 58 -4.11 6.78 4.60
C GLN A 58 -3.29 6.37 5.84
N LEU A 59 -3.14 5.07 6.09
CA LEU A 59 -2.35 4.56 7.21
C LEU A 59 -0.86 4.88 7.03
N LEU A 60 -0.33 4.79 5.80
CA LEU A 60 1.03 5.23 5.48
C LEU A 60 1.25 6.70 5.82
N VAL A 61 0.32 7.57 5.46
CA VAL A 61 0.39 9.00 5.79
C VAL A 61 0.41 9.23 7.30
N LEU A 62 -0.44 8.52 8.05
CA LEU A 62 -0.46 8.61 9.50
C LEU A 62 0.85 8.10 10.13
N PHE A 63 1.35 6.96 9.65
CA PHE A 63 2.63 6.38 10.07
C PHE A 63 3.80 7.36 9.85
N LEU A 64 3.87 7.97 8.67
CA LEU A 64 4.91 8.95 8.35
C LEU A 64 4.79 10.22 9.20
N GLY A 65 3.59 10.57 9.69
CA GLY A 65 3.33 11.75 10.50
C GLY A 65 3.65 11.60 12.00
N ASP A 66 3.79 10.38 12.50
CA ASP A 66 4.05 10.11 13.93
C ASP A 66 4.99 8.91 14.10
N SER A 67 6.29 9.19 14.14
CA SER A 67 7.33 8.17 14.28
C SER A 67 7.46 7.58 15.70
N GLN A 68 6.78 8.14 16.70
CA GLN A 68 6.90 7.70 18.09
C GLN A 68 5.80 6.71 18.49
N ARG A 69 4.70 6.67 17.76
CA ARG A 69 3.62 5.69 17.97
C ARG A 69 4.00 4.30 17.48
N ASP A 70 3.60 3.29 18.24
CA ASP A 70 3.61 1.90 17.77
C ASP A 70 2.44 1.67 16.80
N TRP A 71 2.76 1.56 15.51
CA TRP A 71 1.80 1.34 14.41
C TRP A 71 1.60 -0.13 14.04
N ARG A 72 2.33 -1.05 14.70
CA ARG A 72 2.27 -2.49 14.37
C ARG A 72 0.84 -3.06 14.44
N PRO A 73 0.00 -2.75 15.44
CA PRO A 73 -1.36 -3.30 15.49
C PRO A 73 -2.21 -2.96 14.27
N GLU A 74 -2.16 -1.71 13.79
CA GLU A 74 -2.92 -1.25 12.63
C GLU A 74 -2.37 -1.82 11.32
N ILE A 75 -1.04 -1.90 11.19
CA ILE A 75 -0.37 -2.52 10.05
C ILE A 75 -0.75 -4.00 9.95
N VAL A 76 -0.75 -4.73 11.07
CA VAL A 76 -1.14 -6.14 11.12
C VAL A 76 -2.61 -6.31 10.74
N GLN A 77 -3.51 -5.47 11.29
CA GLN A 77 -4.93 -5.52 10.92
C GLN A 77 -5.15 -5.27 9.43
N LEU A 78 -4.37 -4.39 8.81
CA LEU A 78 -4.44 -4.14 7.37
C LEU A 78 -3.95 -5.35 6.56
N GLY A 79 -2.82 -5.95 6.95
CA GLY A 79 -2.31 -7.17 6.32
C GLY A 79 -3.31 -8.33 6.39
N ASP A 80 -3.94 -8.54 7.55
CA ASP A 80 -5.00 -9.54 7.75
C ASP A 80 -6.22 -9.31 6.84
N ARG A 81 -6.56 -8.05 6.54
CA ARG A 81 -7.68 -7.72 5.63
C ARG A 81 -7.33 -8.02 4.17
N TYR A 82 -6.11 -7.74 3.75
CA TYR A 82 -5.64 -8.16 2.42
C TYR A 82 -5.62 -9.69 2.30
N ALA A 83 -5.20 -10.40 3.35
CA ALA A 83 -5.23 -11.86 3.38
C ALA A 83 -6.65 -12.40 3.25
N ARG A 84 -7.61 -11.85 4.01
CA ARG A 84 -9.04 -12.23 3.90
C ARG A 84 -9.60 -12.02 2.49
N LEU A 85 -9.35 -10.86 1.88
CA LEU A 85 -9.79 -10.60 0.51
C LEU A 85 -9.20 -11.62 -0.48
N ALA A 86 -7.89 -11.89 -0.38
CA ALA A 86 -7.24 -12.93 -1.18
C ALA A 86 -7.81 -14.33 -0.89
N GLY A 87 -8.23 -14.59 0.35
CA GLY A 87 -9.01 -15.73 0.83
C GLY A 87 -10.29 -15.91 0.03
N ASP A 88 -11.15 -14.91 0.15
CA ASP A 88 -12.52 -14.86 -0.37
C ASP A 88 -12.58 -15.04 -1.89
N VAL A 89 -11.59 -14.52 -2.63
CA VAL A 89 -11.50 -14.67 -4.09
C VAL A 89 -10.66 -15.86 -4.56
N GLY A 90 -10.21 -16.72 -3.65
CA GLY A 90 -9.55 -17.97 -4.02
C GLY A 90 -8.12 -17.80 -4.58
N LEU A 91 -7.42 -16.68 -4.32
CA LEU A 91 -6.05 -16.50 -4.79
C LEU A 91 -5.08 -17.47 -4.12
N SER A 92 -4.07 -17.94 -4.85
CA SER A 92 -2.90 -18.56 -4.24
C SER A 92 -2.08 -17.53 -3.46
N VAL A 93 -1.21 -17.97 -2.55
CA VAL A 93 -0.26 -17.07 -1.86
C VAL A 93 0.58 -16.29 -2.89
N GLY A 94 1.04 -16.97 -3.95
CA GLY A 94 1.83 -16.35 -5.01
C GLY A 94 1.07 -15.29 -5.82
N ASP A 95 -0.20 -15.52 -6.14
CA ASP A 95 -1.05 -14.52 -6.80
C ASP A 95 -1.32 -13.32 -5.89
N ALA A 96 -1.58 -13.56 -4.61
CA ALA A 96 -1.81 -12.51 -3.62
C ALA A 96 -0.55 -11.62 -3.47
N MET A 97 0.64 -12.22 -3.49
CA MET A 97 1.91 -11.48 -3.50
C MET A 97 2.15 -10.68 -4.79
N ARG A 98 1.81 -11.24 -5.96
CA ARG A 98 1.88 -10.50 -7.23
C ARG A 98 0.93 -9.29 -7.24
N ALA A 99 -0.28 -9.45 -6.72
CA ALA A 99 -1.24 -8.37 -6.60
C ALA A 99 -0.73 -7.25 -5.68
N PHE A 100 -0.23 -7.59 -4.49
CA PHE A 100 0.31 -6.61 -3.55
C PHE A 100 1.56 -5.90 -4.10
N HIS A 101 2.46 -6.65 -4.74
CA HIS A 101 3.68 -6.10 -5.33
C HIS A 101 3.39 -5.11 -6.48
N LEU A 102 2.38 -5.38 -7.31
CA LEU A 102 1.95 -4.43 -8.34
C LEU A 102 1.55 -3.09 -7.71
N PHE A 103 0.77 -3.13 -6.63
CA PHE A 103 0.34 -1.94 -5.92
C PHE A 103 1.50 -1.22 -5.21
N GLU A 104 2.40 -1.95 -4.55
CA GLU A 104 3.63 -1.40 -3.99
C GLU A 104 4.43 -0.62 -5.04
N GLY A 105 4.54 -1.13 -6.27
CA GLY A 105 5.20 -0.44 -7.37
C GLY A 105 4.58 0.94 -7.69
N LEU A 106 3.26 1.09 -7.51
CA LEU A 106 2.57 2.37 -7.70
C LEU A 106 2.91 3.36 -6.60
N VAL A 107 2.93 2.91 -5.34
CA VAL A 107 3.32 3.74 -4.19
C VAL A 107 4.78 4.18 -4.31
N ARG A 108 5.68 3.27 -4.71
CA ARG A 108 7.10 3.59 -4.95
C ARG A 108 7.27 4.61 -6.07
N ALA A 109 6.57 4.45 -7.19
CA ALA A 109 6.59 5.44 -8.27
C ALA A 109 6.15 6.84 -7.80
N SER A 110 5.18 6.92 -6.88
CA SER A 110 4.77 8.19 -6.27
C SER A 110 5.84 8.79 -5.34
N VAL A 111 6.57 7.96 -4.59
CA VAL A 111 7.70 8.41 -3.77
C VAL A 111 8.84 8.93 -4.65
N ASP A 112 9.13 8.25 -5.76
CA ASP A 112 10.15 8.66 -6.73
C ASP A 112 9.81 10.04 -7.32
N GLU A 113 8.54 10.27 -7.67
CA GLU A 113 8.05 11.55 -8.20
C GLU A 113 8.23 12.70 -7.20
N LEU A 114 7.89 12.47 -5.92
CA LEU A 114 8.08 13.45 -4.86
C LEU A 114 9.56 13.73 -4.56
N SER A 115 10.38 12.69 -4.56
CA SER A 115 11.82 12.79 -4.33
C SER A 115 12.50 13.57 -5.45
N ALA A 116 12.13 13.32 -6.70
CA ALA A 116 12.61 14.07 -7.87
C ALA A 116 12.22 15.56 -7.80
N ALA A 117 11.06 15.88 -7.24
CA ALA A 117 10.60 17.25 -7.01
C ALA A 117 11.29 17.95 -5.82
N ARG A 118 12.20 17.26 -5.09
CA ARG A 118 12.80 17.70 -3.82
C ARG A 118 11.74 18.07 -2.77
N ALA A 119 10.57 17.42 -2.84
CA ALA A 119 9.44 17.62 -1.95
C ALA A 119 9.27 16.42 -1.00
N ALA A 120 10.38 15.76 -0.66
CA ALA A 120 10.40 14.59 0.19
C ALA A 120 11.51 14.70 1.22
N ARG A 121 11.23 14.24 2.43
CA ARG A 121 12.22 14.00 3.49
C ARG A 121 13.23 12.92 3.08
N GLU A 122 14.46 13.02 3.58
CA GLU A 122 15.56 12.10 3.22
C GLU A 122 15.26 10.63 3.54
N ASP A 123 14.43 10.34 4.56
CA ASP A 123 14.08 8.99 5.01
C ASP A 123 12.75 8.47 4.42
N LEU A 124 12.12 9.20 3.49
CA LEU A 124 10.78 8.86 2.98
C LEU A 124 10.76 7.47 2.34
N GLU A 125 11.71 7.20 1.43
CA GLU A 125 11.80 5.92 0.72
C GLU A 125 11.98 4.75 1.67
N GLN A 126 12.88 4.90 2.66
CA GLN A 126 13.14 3.88 3.66
C GLN A 126 11.92 3.62 4.53
N SER A 127 11.24 4.68 4.97
CA SER A 127 10.06 4.58 5.83
C SER A 127 8.87 3.94 5.11
N VAL A 128 8.62 4.35 3.86
CA VAL A 128 7.60 3.74 2.99
C VAL A 128 7.93 2.28 2.73
N GLY A 129 9.19 1.97 2.43
CA GLY A 129 9.66 0.60 2.20
C GLY A 129 9.45 -0.32 3.40
N TRP A 130 9.78 0.15 4.61
CA TRP A 130 9.52 -0.59 5.85
C TRP A 130 8.03 -0.84 6.06
N PHE A 131 7.20 0.20 5.95
CA PHE A 131 5.76 0.10 6.13
C PHE A 131 5.12 -0.92 5.18
N LEU A 132 5.41 -0.83 3.88
CA LEU A 132 4.87 -1.74 2.87
C LEU A 132 5.35 -3.18 3.09
N ASN A 133 6.58 -3.35 3.57
CA ASN A 133 7.09 -4.67 3.94
C ASN A 133 6.32 -5.28 5.11
N GLU A 134 6.06 -4.52 6.17
CA GLU A 134 5.33 -5.03 7.34
C GLU A 134 3.88 -5.41 7.00
N VAL A 135 3.20 -4.63 6.15
CA VAL A 135 1.87 -5.01 5.64
C VAL A 135 1.96 -6.33 4.86
N ARG A 136 2.96 -6.49 4.00
CA ARG A 136 3.18 -7.73 3.22
C ARG A 136 3.46 -8.92 4.12
N VAL A 137 4.34 -8.77 5.11
CA VAL A 137 4.68 -9.83 6.07
C VAL A 137 3.43 -10.27 6.82
N SER A 138 2.67 -9.33 7.37
CA SER A 138 1.41 -9.66 8.06
C SER A 138 0.42 -10.40 7.16
N MET A 139 0.27 -9.96 5.91
CA MET A 139 -0.58 -10.64 4.93
C MET A 139 -0.15 -12.09 4.69
N VAL A 140 1.16 -12.35 4.53
CA VAL A 140 1.71 -13.70 4.33
C VAL A 140 1.51 -14.58 5.56
N GLU A 141 1.77 -14.05 6.75
CA GLU A 141 1.56 -14.78 8.00
C GLU A 141 0.09 -15.19 8.19
N SER A 142 -0.83 -14.30 7.81
CA SER A 142 -2.27 -14.54 7.88
C SER A 142 -2.70 -15.64 6.90
N LEU A 143 -2.30 -15.54 5.62
CA LEU A 143 -2.56 -16.56 4.60
C LEU A 143 -1.98 -17.93 4.96
N SER A 144 -0.81 -17.96 5.60
CA SER A 144 -0.14 -19.20 6.01
C SER A 144 -0.89 -19.91 7.15
N LYS A 145 -1.49 -19.16 8.08
CA LYS A 145 -2.31 -19.71 9.18
C LYS A 145 -3.59 -20.38 8.66
N GLU A 146 -4.10 -19.92 7.52
CA GLU A 146 -5.29 -20.48 6.88
C GLU A 146 -5.02 -21.78 6.09
N GLY A 147 -3.77 -22.26 6.07
CA GLY A 147 -3.41 -23.54 5.42
C GLY A 147 -3.50 -23.50 3.89
N ARG A 148 -3.38 -22.31 3.30
CA ARG A 148 -3.47 -22.12 1.84
C ARG A 148 -2.12 -22.45 1.18
N PRO A 149 -2.11 -23.25 0.11
CA PRO A 149 -0.87 -23.62 -0.59
C PRO A 149 -0.23 -22.44 -1.34
#